data_AF-A0A958KAI0-F1
#
_entry.id   AF-A0A958KAI0-F1
#
_cell.length_a   1.000
_cell.length_b   1.000
_cell.length_c   1.000
_cell.angle_alpha   90.00
_cell.angle_beta   90.00
_cell.angle_gamma   90.00
#
_symmetry.space_group_name_H-M   'P 1'
#
loop_
_entity.id
_entity.type
_entity.pdbx_description
1 polymer ?
#
loop_
_entity_poly.entity_id
_entity_poly.type
_entity_poly.pdbx_seq_one_letter_code
_entity_poly.pdbx_strand_id
1 'polypeptide(L)'
;MNKNSSLPRLTWLVCGCLLIFVGCAPRDEYKSVDQLLNNARSSFEQVKDSGTADVNAQVSSIVSALDNALQIEDAGGRQRELLKASEALNALLYRANYTTRPAMHELVTQWRGLATDESDKVATASVKLLAARTLTLMTSEMETTKFGLS
;
A
#
# COMPACT_ATOMS: atom_id res chain seq x y z
N MET A 1 11.59 -81.51 -23.29
CA MET A 1 10.68 -81.34 -22.14
C MET A 1 11.09 -80.10 -21.36
N ASN A 2 10.09 -79.39 -20.86
CA ASN A 2 10.11 -78.26 -19.93
C ASN A 2 10.44 -76.84 -20.42
N LYS A 3 9.36 -76.06 -20.54
CA LYS A 3 9.28 -74.60 -20.46
C LYS A 3 9.65 -74.17 -19.03
N ASN A 4 10.30 -73.02 -18.87
CA ASN A 4 9.74 -71.97 -18.02
C ASN A 4 10.44 -70.62 -18.20
N SER A 5 9.57 -69.66 -18.44
CA SER A 5 9.68 -68.22 -18.55
C SER A 5 10.15 -67.52 -17.25
N SER A 6 10.96 -66.47 -17.40
CA SER A 6 10.75 -65.21 -16.67
C SER A 6 11.34 -64.02 -17.45
N LEU A 7 10.54 -62.96 -17.54
CA LEU A 7 10.72 -61.73 -18.31
C LEU A 7 11.70 -60.74 -17.62
N PRO A 8 12.14 -59.67 -18.33
CA PRO A 8 13.43 -59.02 -18.09
C PRO A 8 13.41 -57.94 -17.00
N ARG A 9 14.53 -57.82 -16.27
CA ARG A 9 14.83 -56.69 -15.40
C ARG A 9 15.22 -55.47 -16.25
N LEU A 10 14.24 -54.61 -16.48
CA LEU A 10 14.39 -53.26 -17.00
C LEU A 10 15.27 -52.46 -16.03
N THR A 11 16.57 -52.35 -16.33
CA THR A 11 17.55 -51.74 -15.44
C THR A 11 18.13 -50.50 -16.12
N TRP A 12 17.62 -49.34 -15.68
CA TRP A 12 18.33 -48.05 -15.59
C TRP A 12 18.85 -47.41 -16.90
N LEU A 13 17.96 -46.67 -17.55
CA LEU A 13 18.30 -45.55 -18.42
C LEU A 13 17.85 -44.26 -17.71
N VAL A 14 18.53 -43.89 -16.62
CA VAL A 14 18.40 -42.55 -16.03
C VAL A 14 19.38 -41.65 -16.79
N CYS A 15 18.97 -41.30 -18.01
CA CYS A 15 19.60 -40.27 -18.81
C CYS A 15 19.40 -38.95 -18.06
N GLY A 16 20.52 -38.33 -17.68
CA GLY A 16 20.56 -37.04 -17.03
C GLY A 16 19.85 -35.98 -17.89
N CYS A 17 18.61 -35.70 -17.53
CA CYS A 17 17.96 -34.46 -17.90
C CYS A 17 18.21 -33.47 -16.77
N LEU A 18 19.13 -32.55 -17.06
CA LEU A 18 18.91 -31.13 -16.81
C LEU A 18 18.51 -30.79 -15.36
N LEU A 19 19.53 -30.73 -14.49
CA LEU A 19 19.56 -29.78 -13.39
C LEU A 19 19.62 -28.35 -13.96
N ILE A 20 18.53 -27.90 -14.59
CA ILE A 20 18.25 -26.47 -14.70
C ILE A 20 17.65 -26.11 -13.35
N PHE A 21 18.53 -25.93 -12.35
CA PHE A 21 18.24 -24.98 -11.30
C PHE A 21 18.10 -23.65 -12.01
N VAL A 22 16.86 -23.33 -12.41
CA VAL A 22 16.44 -21.95 -12.56
C VAL A 22 16.77 -21.35 -11.20
N GLY A 23 17.91 -20.66 -11.14
CA GLY A 23 18.14 -19.71 -10.09
C GLY A 23 16.97 -18.74 -10.19
N CYS A 24 15.94 -18.98 -9.37
CA CYS A 24 15.16 -17.89 -8.80
C CYS A 24 16.16 -17.07 -8.01
N ALA A 25 16.98 -16.29 -8.72
CA ALA A 25 17.65 -15.16 -8.13
C ALA A 25 16.54 -14.38 -7.41
N PRO A 26 16.74 -14.00 -6.14
CA PRO A 26 15.79 -13.11 -5.50
C PRO A 26 15.63 -11.93 -6.44
N ARG A 27 14.40 -11.71 -6.91
CA ARG A 27 14.07 -10.54 -7.71
C ARG A 27 14.39 -9.36 -6.80
N ASP A 28 15.56 -8.76 -6.97
CA ASP A 28 16.13 -7.66 -6.16
C ASP A 28 15.32 -6.35 -6.26
N GLU A 29 14.01 -6.43 -6.47
CA GLU A 29 13.09 -5.30 -6.44
C GLU A 29 12.65 -5.01 -4.99
N TYR A 30 13.59 -4.99 -4.05
CA TYR A 30 13.31 -4.44 -2.72
C TYR A 30 13.28 -2.92 -2.82
N LYS A 31 12.08 -2.36 -2.95
CA LYS A 31 11.89 -0.90 -2.84
C LYS A 31 11.98 -0.50 -1.37
N SER A 32 12.80 0.51 -1.07
CA SER A 32 12.81 1.09 0.28
C SER A 32 11.48 1.77 0.59
N VAL A 33 11.16 1.94 1.88
CA VAL A 33 9.94 2.65 2.30
C VAL A 33 9.91 4.07 1.76
N ASP A 34 11.07 4.74 1.68
CA ASP A 34 11.20 6.07 1.08
C ASP A 34 10.91 6.06 -0.41
N GLN A 35 11.42 5.06 -1.14
CA GLN A 35 11.10 4.90 -2.57
C GLN A 35 9.61 4.65 -2.78
N LEU A 36 8.96 3.85 -1.93
CA LEU A 36 7.52 3.62 -2.01
C LEU A 36 6.73 4.92 -1.82
N LEU A 37 7.06 5.69 -0.79
CA LEU A 37 6.42 6.98 -0.52
C LEU A 37 6.65 7.99 -1.66
N ASN A 38 7.88 8.11 -2.15
CA ASN A 38 8.22 9.06 -3.21
C ASN A 38 7.52 8.70 -4.53
N ASN A 39 7.45 7.41 -4.87
CA ASN A 39 6.70 6.96 -6.05
C ASN A 39 5.21 7.28 -5.91
N ALA A 40 4.61 6.96 -4.76
CA ALA A 40 3.20 7.25 -4.51
C ALA A 40 2.90 8.75 -4.57
N ARG A 41 3.78 9.60 -4.01
CA ARG A 41 3.67 11.05 -4.12
C ARG A 41 3.78 11.52 -5.57
N SER A 42 4.77 11.03 -6.31
CA SER A 42 4.97 11.40 -7.71
C SER A 42 3.76 11.04 -8.58
N SER A 43 3.11 9.91 -8.35
CA SER A 43 1.87 9.55 -9.04
C SER A 43 0.72 10.45 -8.62
N PHE A 44 0.57 10.71 -7.33
CA PHE A 44 -0.48 11.57 -6.81
C PHE A 44 -0.40 13.01 -7.33
N GLU A 45 0.81 13.59 -7.38
CA GLU A 45 1.04 14.95 -7.89
C GLU A 45 0.57 15.14 -9.34
N GLN A 46 0.57 14.08 -10.16
CA GLN A 46 0.09 14.13 -11.54
C GLN A 46 -1.43 14.26 -11.64
N VAL A 47 -2.17 13.89 -10.58
CA VAL A 47 -3.63 13.79 -10.60
C VAL A 47 -4.32 14.65 -9.54
N LYS A 48 -3.56 15.32 -8.65
CA LYS A 48 -4.10 16.07 -7.51
C LYS A 48 -5.13 17.15 -7.88
N ASP A 49 -5.04 17.69 -9.09
CA ASP A 49 -5.91 18.75 -9.59
C ASP A 49 -7.03 18.23 -10.52
N SER A 50 -7.17 16.91 -10.68
CA SER A 50 -8.11 16.31 -11.64
C SER A 50 -9.58 16.32 -11.18
N GLY A 51 -9.82 16.55 -9.87
CA GLY A 51 -11.12 16.60 -9.23
C GLY A 51 -11.78 17.99 -9.28
N THR A 52 -12.88 18.15 -8.55
CA THR A 52 -13.51 19.47 -8.36
C THR A 52 -12.71 20.30 -7.35
N ALA A 53 -12.90 21.63 -7.35
CA ALA A 53 -12.18 22.52 -6.43
C ALA A 53 -12.32 22.11 -4.95
N ASP A 54 -13.51 21.65 -4.55
CA ASP A 54 -13.79 21.19 -3.18
C ASP A 54 -13.13 19.83 -2.86
N VAL A 55 -13.13 18.88 -3.81
CA VAL A 55 -12.36 17.63 -3.67
C VAL A 55 -10.87 17.95 -3.52
N ASN A 56 -10.33 18.76 -4.42
CA ASN A 56 -8.91 19.10 -4.46
C ASN A 56 -8.49 19.81 -3.16
N ALA A 57 -9.34 20.68 -2.59
CA ALA A 57 -9.08 21.34 -1.32
C ALA A 57 -9.02 20.34 -0.14
N GLN A 58 -9.98 19.41 -0.06
CA GLN A 58 -9.97 18.37 1.00
C GLN A 58 -8.79 17.42 0.86
N VAL A 59 -8.55 16.95 -0.36
CA VAL A 59 -7.41 16.11 -0.72
C VAL A 59 -6.10 16.80 -0.34
N SER A 60 -5.94 18.09 -0.65
CA SER A 60 -4.75 18.87 -0.26
C SER A 60 -4.60 18.99 1.26
N SER A 61 -5.71 19.13 1.99
CA SER A 61 -5.70 19.15 3.48
C SER A 61 -5.20 17.82 4.05
N ILE A 62 -5.67 16.69 3.50
CA ILE A 62 -5.21 15.35 3.90
C ILE A 62 -3.70 15.21 3.66
N VAL A 63 -3.23 15.55 2.45
CA VAL A 63 -1.81 15.44 2.10
C VAL A 63 -0.93 16.34 2.97
N SER A 64 -1.38 17.58 3.24
CA SER A 64 -0.64 18.50 4.12
C SER A 64 -0.50 17.95 5.54
N ALA A 65 -1.57 17.36 6.10
CA ALA A 65 -1.52 16.72 7.42
C ALA A 65 -0.55 15.53 7.45
N LEU A 66 -0.53 14.70 6.40
CA LEU A 66 0.43 13.61 6.27
C LEU A 66 1.89 14.13 6.18
N ASP A 67 2.12 15.20 5.45
CA ASP A 67 3.44 15.82 5.29
C ASP A 67 3.95 16.38 6.61
N ASN A 68 3.07 17.07 7.36
CA ASN A 68 3.40 17.55 8.70
C ASN A 68 3.72 16.39 9.64
N ALA A 69 2.92 15.31 9.64
CA ALA A 69 3.16 14.14 10.49
C ALA A 69 4.52 13.48 10.22
N LEU A 70 4.98 13.51 8.97
CA LEU A 70 6.29 12.98 8.57
C LEU A 70 7.47 13.87 8.98
N GLN A 71 7.25 15.17 9.17
CA GLN A 71 8.28 16.13 9.55
C GLN A 71 8.41 16.32 11.07
N ILE A 72 7.34 16.07 11.83
CA ILE A 72 7.34 16.23 13.28
C ILE A 72 8.08 15.07 13.96
N GLU A 73 9.05 15.40 14.82
CA GLU A 73 9.79 14.43 15.64
C GLU A 73 9.09 14.12 16.97
N ASP A 74 8.35 15.08 17.53
CA ASP A 74 7.57 14.93 18.76
C ASP A 74 6.38 13.97 18.57
N ALA A 75 6.25 13.00 19.47
CA ALA A 75 5.21 11.96 19.37
C ALA A 75 3.80 12.58 19.44
N GLY A 76 3.55 13.51 20.37
CA GLY A 76 2.24 14.14 20.53
C GLY A 76 1.85 15.03 19.35
N GLY A 77 2.81 15.78 18.81
CA GLY A 77 2.62 16.56 17.57
C GLY A 77 2.29 15.66 16.39
N ARG A 78 3.03 14.56 16.20
CA ARG A 78 2.78 13.59 15.13
C ARG A 78 1.39 12.97 15.26
N GLN A 79 1.02 12.48 16.43
CA GLN A 79 -0.31 11.91 16.68
C GLN A 79 -1.44 12.87 16.32
N ARG A 80 -1.32 14.17 16.66
CA ARG A 80 -2.30 15.19 16.27
C ARG A 80 -2.45 15.34 14.77
N GLU A 81 -1.34 15.38 14.02
CA GLU A 81 -1.40 15.47 12.56
C GLU A 81 -1.97 14.19 11.91
N LEU A 82 -1.65 13.01 12.46
CA LEU A 82 -2.24 11.74 12.02
C LEU A 82 -3.76 11.70 12.26
N LEU A 83 -4.21 12.22 13.41
CA LEU A 83 -5.64 12.33 13.72
C LEU A 83 -6.34 13.26 12.72
N LYS A 84 -5.77 14.44 12.45
CA LYS A 84 -6.28 15.38 11.43
C LYS A 84 -6.39 14.72 10.06
N ALA A 85 -5.35 14.00 9.62
CA ALA A 85 -5.38 13.29 8.35
C ALA A 85 -6.52 12.25 8.31
N SER A 86 -6.72 11.51 9.41
CA SER A 86 -7.80 10.53 9.51
C SER A 86 -9.20 11.15 9.47
N GLU A 87 -9.38 12.29 10.14
CA GLU A 87 -10.66 13.02 10.18
C GLU A 87 -11.00 13.62 8.83
N ALA A 88 -10.02 14.24 8.17
CA ALA A 88 -10.17 14.80 6.83
C ALA A 88 -10.50 13.71 5.81
N LEU A 89 -9.80 12.56 5.86
CA LEU A 89 -10.09 11.43 4.99
C LEU A 89 -11.50 10.89 5.25
N ASN A 90 -11.90 10.72 6.50
CA ASN A 90 -13.23 10.24 6.86
C ASN A 90 -14.34 11.20 6.36
N ALA A 91 -14.13 12.50 6.49
CA ALA A 91 -15.07 13.52 6.01
C ALA A 91 -15.22 13.46 4.47
N LEU A 92 -14.10 13.34 3.75
CA LEU A 92 -14.12 13.16 2.29
C LEU A 92 -14.92 11.92 1.89
N LEU A 93 -14.68 10.78 2.56
CA LEU A 93 -15.38 9.53 2.27
C LEU A 93 -16.88 9.60 2.57
N TYR A 94 -17.28 10.30 3.63
CA TYR A 94 -18.70 10.51 3.95
C TYR A 94 -19.43 11.20 2.80
N ARG A 95 -18.81 12.24 2.23
CA ARG A 95 -19.35 13.00 1.11
C ARG A 95 -19.28 12.24 -0.22
N ALA A 96 -18.30 11.37 -0.38
CA ALA A 96 -18.05 10.59 -1.59
C ALA A 96 -18.95 9.34 -1.75
N ASN A 97 -20.00 9.16 -0.96
CA ASN A 97 -20.75 7.90 -0.85
C ASN A 97 -19.94 6.78 -0.17
N TYR A 98 -19.77 6.95 1.14
CA TYR A 98 -18.98 6.16 2.10
C TYR A 98 -18.96 4.65 1.82
N THR A 99 -20.10 4.01 1.58
CA THR A 99 -20.23 2.53 1.54
C THR A 99 -19.49 1.86 0.38
N THR A 100 -19.03 2.61 -0.61
CA THR A 100 -18.39 2.06 -1.82
C THR A 100 -16.86 1.94 -1.73
N ARG A 101 -16.23 2.44 -0.65
CA ARG A 101 -14.76 2.54 -0.53
C ARG A 101 -14.17 1.86 0.71
N PRO A 102 -14.31 0.53 0.86
CA PRO A 102 -13.84 -0.19 2.05
C PRO A 102 -12.33 -0.05 2.31
N ALA A 103 -11.50 -0.02 1.25
CA ALA A 103 -10.05 0.13 1.40
C ALA A 103 -9.66 1.49 2.01
N MET A 104 -10.41 2.56 1.71
CA MET A 104 -10.16 3.89 2.30
C MET A 104 -10.65 3.96 3.75
N HIS A 105 -11.68 3.22 4.12
CA HIS A 105 -12.12 3.08 5.54
C HIS A 105 -11.10 2.38 6.40
N GLU A 106 -10.48 1.35 5.84
CA GLU A 106 -9.37 0.67 6.50
C GLU A 106 -8.24 1.66 6.80
N LEU A 107 -7.90 2.56 5.87
CA LEU A 107 -6.90 3.60 6.08
C LEU A 107 -7.30 4.59 7.19
N VAL A 108 -8.55 5.05 7.23
CA VAL A 108 -9.05 5.90 8.33
C VAL A 108 -8.83 5.19 9.68
N THR A 109 -9.14 3.91 9.74
CA THR A 109 -8.98 3.11 10.97
C THR A 109 -7.50 2.94 11.35
N GLN A 110 -6.63 2.67 10.38
CA GLN A 110 -5.18 2.55 10.59
C GLN A 110 -4.55 3.87 11.07
N TRP A 111 -4.94 5.00 10.48
CA TRP A 111 -4.47 6.31 10.92
C TRP A 111 -4.91 6.65 12.33
N ARG A 112 -6.19 6.40 12.66
CA ARG A 112 -6.68 6.56 14.03
C ARG A 112 -5.94 5.66 15.01
N GLY A 113 -5.73 4.39 14.65
CA GLY A 113 -4.98 3.45 15.47
C GLY A 113 -3.57 3.95 15.78
N LEU A 114 -2.83 4.46 14.79
CA LEU A 114 -1.51 5.06 15.00
C LEU A 114 -1.58 6.38 15.80
N ALA A 115 -2.62 7.19 15.63
CA ALA A 115 -2.78 8.44 16.35
C ALA A 115 -3.10 8.23 17.84
N THR A 116 -3.75 7.11 18.19
CA THR A 116 -4.12 6.74 19.56
C THR A 116 -3.15 5.75 20.21
N ASP A 117 -2.12 5.31 19.49
CA ASP A 117 -1.11 4.39 20.02
C ASP A 117 -0.28 5.12 21.08
N GLU A 118 -0.45 4.73 22.34
CA GLU A 118 0.26 5.29 23.51
C GLU A 118 1.72 4.80 23.60
N SER A 119 2.18 3.93 22.70
CA SER A 119 3.60 3.65 22.61
C SER A 119 4.33 4.94 22.24
N ASP A 120 5.31 5.34 23.06
CA ASP A 120 6.05 6.61 22.93
C ASP A 120 6.75 6.82 21.57
N LYS A 121 6.64 5.87 20.63
CA LYS A 121 7.26 5.89 19.32
C LYS A 121 6.37 5.27 18.26
N VAL A 122 5.44 6.06 17.71
CA VAL A 122 4.88 5.76 16.38
C VAL A 122 6.03 5.72 15.37
N ALA A 123 6.37 4.53 14.87
CA ALA A 123 7.52 4.35 14.00
C ALA A 123 7.36 5.13 12.69
N THR A 124 8.36 5.96 12.35
CA THR A 124 8.36 6.77 11.11
C THR A 124 8.17 5.91 9.87
N ALA A 125 8.72 4.69 9.84
CA ALA A 125 8.51 3.74 8.75
C ALA A 125 7.04 3.35 8.56
N SER A 126 6.29 3.14 9.65
CA SER A 126 4.85 2.84 9.60
C SER A 126 4.06 4.01 9.02
N VAL A 127 4.39 5.24 9.43
CA VAL A 127 3.77 6.46 8.88
C VAL A 127 4.04 6.57 7.38
N LYS A 128 5.30 6.38 6.94
CA LYS A 128 5.66 6.45 5.52
C LYS A 128 4.94 5.39 4.68
N LEU A 129 4.86 4.16 5.17
CA LEU A 129 4.14 3.07 4.47
C LEU A 129 2.65 3.38 4.33
N LEU A 130 2.01 3.83 5.41
CA LEU A 130 0.58 4.11 5.40
C LEU A 130 0.27 5.37 4.57
N ALA A 131 1.15 6.37 4.56
CA ALA A 131 1.07 7.53 3.68
C ALA A 131 1.18 7.11 2.21
N ALA A 132 2.14 6.24 1.87
CA ALA A 132 2.27 5.71 0.51
C ALA A 132 1.01 4.97 0.05
N ARG A 133 0.42 4.13 0.93
CA ARG A 133 -0.84 3.42 0.65
C ARG A 133 -2.00 4.39 0.45
N THR A 134 -2.08 5.42 1.29
CA THR A 134 -3.09 6.48 1.20
C THR A 134 -3.00 7.22 -0.13
N LEU A 135 -1.83 7.72 -0.48
CA LEU A 135 -1.59 8.44 -1.74
C LEU A 135 -1.89 7.56 -2.97
N THR A 136 -1.54 6.27 -2.91
CA THR A 136 -1.82 5.32 -4.00
C THR A 136 -3.32 5.13 -4.21
N LEU A 137 -4.08 4.91 -3.13
CA LEU A 137 -5.53 4.77 -3.23
C LEU A 137 -6.20 6.08 -3.64
N MET A 138 -5.72 7.23 -3.16
CA MET A 138 -6.24 8.53 -3.55
C MET A 138 -5.97 8.81 -5.03
N THR A 139 -4.80 8.45 -5.54
CA THR A 139 -4.47 8.53 -6.97
C THR A 139 -5.50 7.75 -7.79
N SER A 140 -5.72 6.47 -7.43
CA SER A 140 -6.70 5.62 -8.11
C SER A 140 -8.12 6.22 -8.08
N GLU A 141 -8.55 6.78 -6.96
CA GLU A 141 -9.86 7.41 -6.85
C GLU A 141 -9.96 8.69 -7.69
N MET A 142 -8.93 9.52 -7.69
CA MET A 142 -8.85 10.76 -8.49
C MET A 142 -8.85 10.47 -10.00
N GLU A 143 -8.21 9.39 -10.44
CA GLU A 143 -8.19 8.99 -11.85
C GLU A 143 -9.53 8.42 -12.32
N THR A 144 -10.22 7.66 -11.47
CA THR A 144 -11.38 6.86 -11.87
C THR A 144 -12.71 7.53 -11.56
N THR A 145 -12.93 7.96 -10.32
CA THR A 145 -14.23 8.46 -9.85
C THR A 145 -14.22 9.93 -9.47
N LYS A 146 -13.04 10.52 -9.26
CA LYS A 146 -12.85 11.88 -8.73
C LYS A 146 -13.62 12.09 -7.43
N PHE A 147 -13.67 11.05 -6.60
CA PHE A 147 -14.48 10.96 -5.39
C PHE A 147 -15.99 11.10 -5.58
N GLY A 148 -16.50 11.21 -6.82
CA GLY A 148 -17.93 11.17 -7.15
C GLY A 148 -18.83 11.94 -6.20
N LEU A 149 -18.43 13.16 -5.80
CA LEU A 149 -19.24 14.01 -4.92
C LEU A 149 -20.53 14.37 -5.66
N SER A 150 -21.63 13.72 -5.28
CA SER A 150 -22.99 14.00 -5.77
C SER A 150 -23.61 15.18 -5.05
#